data_AF-A0A1L5KNE4-F1
#
_entry.id   AF-A0A1L5KNE4-F1
#
_cell.length_a   1.000
_cell.length_b   1.000
_cell.length_c   1.000
_cell.angle_alpha   90.00
_cell.angle_beta   90.00
_cell.angle_gamma   90.00
#
_symmetry.space_group_name_H-M   'P 1'
#
loop_
_entity.id
_entity.type
_entity.pdbx_description
1 polymer ?
#
loop_
_entity_poly.entity_id
_entity_poly.type
_entity_poly.pdbx_seq_one_letter_code
_entity_poly.pdbx_strand_id
1 'polypeptide(L)' 'MNQVAVVIGGGQTLGAFLCHGLAAEGYRVAVVDIQSDKAANVAQEINAEYGE' A
#
# COMPACT_ATOMS: atom_id res chain seq x y z
N MET A 1 1.90 12.12 -8.86
CA MET A 1 2.57 11.17 -9.76
C MET A 1 1.50 10.40 -10.53
N ASN A 2 1.68 10.06 -11.82
CA ASN A 2 0.65 9.31 -12.60
C ASN A 2 0.87 7.79 -12.66
N GLN A 3 1.92 7.29 -12.02
CA GLN A 3 2.27 5.87 -12.03
C GLN A 3 1.61 5.15 -10.85
N VAL A 4 1.19 3.91 -11.10
CA VAL A 4 0.60 3.02 -10.10
C VAL A 4 1.62 1.93 -9.76
N ALA A 5 1.87 1.70 -8.48
CA ALA A 5 2.68 0.60 -8.00
C ALA A 5 1.79 -0.53 -7.48
N VAL A 6 2.00 -1.76 -7.95
CA VAL A 6 1.30 -2.96 -7.49
C VAL A 6 2.26 -3.78 -6.65
N VAL A 7 1.96 -3.94 -5.37
CA VAL A 7 2.84 -4.65 -4.42
C VAL A 7 2.20 -5.97 -4.01
N ILE A 8 2.82 -7.07 -4.41
CA ILE A 8 2.38 -8.44 -4.08
C ILE A 8 3.05 -8.87 -2.76
N GLY A 9 2.25 -9.37 -1.81
CA GLY A 9 2.68 -9.62 -0.42
C GLY A 9 2.69 -8.34 0.43
N GLY A 10 1.86 -7.35 0.08
CA GLY A 10 1.86 -6.02 0.68
C GLY A 10 1.21 -5.95 2.08
N GLY A 11 0.59 -7.03 2.58
CA GLY A 11 -0.18 -7.00 3.81
C GLY A 11 0.65 -7.01 5.10
N GLN A 12 1.98 -7.18 5.04
CA GLN A 12 2.81 -7.29 6.24
C GLN A 12 4.31 -7.04 6.00
N THR A 13 5.05 -6.85 7.10
CA THR A 13 6.52 -6.80 7.17
C THR A 13 7.10 -5.87 6.10
N LEU A 14 7.89 -6.39 5.17
CA LEU A 14 8.57 -5.61 4.14
C LEU A 14 7.60 -5.10 3.06
N GLY A 15 6.58 -5.88 2.71
CA GLY A 15 5.60 -5.48 1.71
C GLY A 15 4.79 -4.27 2.17
N ALA A 16 4.37 -4.25 3.44
CA ALA A 16 3.68 -3.10 4.02
C ALA A 16 4.59 -1.87 4.09
N PHE A 17 5.84 -2.03 4.55
CA PHE A 17 6.84 -0.95 4.56
C PHE A 17 7.04 -0.34 3.16
N LEU A 18 7.13 -1.18 2.13
CA LEU A 18 7.27 -0.73 0.75
C LEU A 18 6.02 0.03 0.26
N CYS A 19 4.81 -0.45 0.59
CA CYS A 19 3.57 0.24 0.21
C CYS A 19 3.52 1.66 0.81
N HIS A 20 3.86 1.79 2.09
CA HIS A 20 3.93 3.08 2.78
C HIS A 20 4.96 4.01 2.16
N GLY A 21 6.19 3.53 1.92
CA GLY A 21 7.23 4.33 1.27
C GLY A 21 6.84 4.80 -0.13
N LEU A 22 6.21 3.94 -0.94
CA LEU A 22 5.73 4.31 -2.28
C LEU A 22 4.61 5.35 -2.23
N ALA A 23 3.69 5.22 -1.27
CA ALA A 23 2.63 6.22 -1.06
C ALA A 23 3.20 7.58 -0.64
N ALA A 24 4.17 7.59 0.27
CA ALA A 24 4.86 8.81 0.71
C ALA A 24 5.60 9.53 -0.43
N GLU A 25 6.16 8.77 -1.39
CA GLU A 25 6.76 9.31 -2.62
C GLU A 25 5.71 9.73 -3.68
N GLY A 26 4.42 9.62 -3.37
CA GLY A 26 3.31 10.12 -4.18
C GLY A 26 2.81 9.15 -5.26
N TYR A 27 3.16 7.87 -5.19
CA TYR A 27 2.59 6.84 -6.06
C TYR A 27 1.19 6.45 -5.61
N ARG A 28 0.34 6.07 -6.58
CA ARG A 28 -0.89 5.34 -6.29
C ARG A 28 -0.53 3.87 -6.05
N VAL A 29 -0.90 3.32 -4.90
CA VAL A 29 -0.46 1.97 -4.50
C VAL A 29 -1.64 1.01 -4.48
N ALA A 30 -1.48 -0.14 -5.15
CA ALA A 30 -2.38 -1.29 -5.00
C ALA A 30 -1.70 -2.33 -4.10
N VAL A 31 -2.26 -2.52 -2.90
CA VAL A 31 -1.79 -3.50 -1.93
C VAL A 31 -2.43 -4.85 -2.24
N VAL A 32 -1.62 -5.86 -2.54
CA VAL A 32 -2.09 -7.21 -2.86
C VAL A 32 -1.49 -8.21 -1.89
N ASP A 33 -2.33 -9.03 -1.26
CA ASP A 33 -1.91 -10.11 -0.38
C ASP A 33 -2.90 -11.27 -0.46
N ILE A 34 -2.44 -12.50 -0.15
CA ILE A 34 -3.33 -13.65 -0.03
C ILE A 34 -4.30 -13.47 1.15
N GLN A 35 -3.87 -12.75 2.18
CA GLN A 35 -4.69 -12.38 3.32
C GLN A 35 -5.34 -11.02 3.05
N SER A 36 -6.51 -11.03 2.42
CA SER A 36 -7.20 -9.79 1.99
C SER A 36 -7.41 -8.76 3.11
N ASP A 37 -7.72 -9.19 4.33
CA ASP A 37 -7.89 -8.28 5.47
C ASP A 37 -6.60 -7.51 5.81
N LYS A 38 -5.44 -8.18 5.70
CA LYS A 38 -4.15 -7.54 5.94
C LYS A 38 -3.85 -6.48 4.87
N ALA A 39 -4.09 -6.80 3.60
CA ALA A 39 -3.94 -5.84 2.51
C ALA A 39 -4.89 -4.64 2.69
N ALA A 40 -6.14 -4.89 3.11
CA ALA A 40 -7.12 -3.85 3.34
C ALA A 40 -6.70 -2.91 4.49
N ASN A 41 -6.18 -3.45 5.59
CA ASN A 41 -5.68 -2.66 6.71
C ASN A 41 -4.55 -1.72 6.26
N VAL A 42 -3.54 -2.23 5.55
CA VAL A 42 -2.44 -1.41 5.02
C VAL A 42 -2.95 -0.34 4.06
N ALA A 43 -3.90 -0.68 3.17
CA ALA A 43 -4.51 0.29 2.27
C ALA A 43 -5.30 1.38 3.03
N GLN A 44 -6.00 1.02 4.11
CA GLN A 44 -6.70 1.98 4.96
C GLN A 44 -5.74 2.91 5.70
N GLU A 45 -4.63 2.39 6.23
CA GLU A 45 -3.58 3.20 6.84
C GLU A 45 -3.01 4.21 5.85
N ILE A 46 -2.66 3.76 4.63
CA ILE A 46 -2.16 4.61 3.55
C ILE A 46 -3.19 5.69 3.18
N ASN A 47 -4.47 5.32 3.04
CA ASN A 47 -5.52 6.29 2.71
C ASN A 47 -5.79 7.28 3.86
N ALA A 48 -5.60 6.88 5.12
CA ALA A 48 -5.75 7.79 6.25
C ALA A 48 -4.65 8.85 6.30
N GLU A 49 -3.45 8.53 5.82
CA GLU A 49 -2.29 9.43 5.84
C GLU A 49 -2.11 10.23 4.53
N TYR A 50 -2.37 9.59 3.38
CA TYR A 50 -2.08 10.13 2.05
C TYR A 50 -3.30 10.14 1.10
N GLY A 51 -4.47 9.70 1.56
CA GLY A 51 -5.67 9.61 0.72
C GLY A 51 -6.22 11.00 0.37
N GLU A 52 -6.50 11.19 -0.92
CA GLU A 52 -7.31 12.30 -1.44
C GLU A 52 -8.80 11.95 -1.44
#